data_AF-A0AAE4M0B6-F1
#
_entry.id   AF-A0AAE4M0B6-F1
#
_cell.length_a   1.000
_cell.length_b   1.000
_cell.length_c   1.000
_cell.angle_alpha   90.00
_cell.angle_beta   90.00
_cell.angle_gamma   90.00
#
_symmetry.space_group_name_H-M   'P 1'
#
loop_
_entity.id
_entity.type
_entity.pdbx_description
1 polymer ?
#
loop_
_entity_poly.entity_id
_entity_poly.type
_entity_poly.pdbx_seq_one_letter_code
_entity_poly.pdbx_strand_id
1 'polypeptide(L)'
;MKLASELLDCVAAAYPCPAVEADAYASAYWHQEVGYLLTAAAELLNARHQEILQMIEDEHLVSDVFSIQTPAVPVRFVDGAALRAALPAVYDAVVRIRATDAERFVGRRKLYELSREIAGADRLRSAEFVNLGDLFRELPANEAEAFVRVRYKPGKTTVVRVLEEEE
;
A
#
# COMPACT_ATOMS: atom_id res chain seq x y z
N MET A 1 12.22 -17.05 -10.62
CA MET A 1 13.15 -17.54 -9.57
C MET A 1 14.59 -17.71 -10.06
N LYS A 2 14.85 -18.10 -11.32
CA LYS A 2 16.21 -18.28 -11.85
C LYS A 2 17.13 -17.04 -11.68
N LEU A 3 16.67 -15.85 -12.10
CA LEU A 3 17.39 -14.59 -11.94
C LEU A 3 17.70 -14.21 -10.47
N ALA A 4 16.80 -14.55 -9.55
CA ALA A 4 17.01 -14.27 -8.13
C ALA A 4 18.10 -15.17 -7.53
N SER A 5 18.16 -16.44 -7.97
CA SER A 5 19.24 -17.35 -7.62
C SER A 5 20.57 -16.88 -8.16
N GLU A 6 20.62 -16.50 -9.45
CA GLU A 6 21.84 -16.01 -10.10
C GLU A 6 22.37 -14.73 -9.44
N LEU A 7 21.47 -13.82 -9.04
CA LEU A 7 21.86 -12.63 -8.28
C LEU A 7 22.45 -12.99 -6.91
N LEU A 8 21.85 -13.94 -6.19
CA LEU A 8 22.37 -14.40 -4.90
C LEU A 8 23.73 -15.09 -5.06
N ASP A 9 23.94 -15.84 -6.13
CA ASP A 9 25.25 -16.45 -6.44
C ASP A 9 26.32 -15.37 -6.66
N CYS A 10 25.98 -14.30 -7.40
CA CYS A 10 26.86 -13.14 -7.58
C CYS A 10 27.17 -12.43 -6.25
N VAL A 11 26.16 -12.25 -5.38
CA VAL A 11 26.35 -11.65 -4.06
C VAL A 11 27.23 -12.53 -3.18
N ALA A 12 27.00 -13.84 -3.18
CA ALA A 12 27.81 -14.80 -2.43
C ALA A 12 29.26 -14.88 -2.95
N ALA A 13 29.49 -14.65 -4.25
CA ALA A 13 30.83 -14.56 -4.81
C ALA A 13 31.58 -13.30 -4.35
N ALA A 14 30.89 -12.15 -4.26
CA ALA A 14 31.49 -10.88 -3.84
C ALA A 14 31.60 -10.74 -2.31
N TYR A 15 30.64 -11.30 -1.58
CA TYR A 15 30.53 -11.27 -0.13
C TYR A 15 30.18 -12.67 0.37
N PRO A 16 31.17 -13.55 0.60
CA PRO A 16 30.93 -14.95 0.95
C PRO A 16 30.12 -15.11 2.23
N CYS A 17 29.08 -15.93 2.19
CA CYS A 17 28.33 -16.32 3.38
C CYS A 17 29.16 -17.29 4.23
N PRO A 18 29.33 -17.03 5.54
CA PRO A 18 29.89 -18.01 6.45
C PRO A 18 29.11 -19.33 6.41
N ALA A 19 29.82 -20.45 6.43
CA ALA A 19 29.21 -21.77 6.55
C ALA A 19 28.49 -21.88 7.90
N VAL A 20 27.29 -22.47 7.90
CA VAL A 20 26.46 -22.59 9.11
C VAL A 20 27.17 -23.42 10.18
N GLU A 21 27.91 -24.45 9.77
CA GLU A 21 28.68 -25.32 10.64
C GLU A 21 29.88 -24.62 11.29
N ALA A 22 30.39 -23.55 10.65
CA ALA A 22 31.47 -22.74 11.18
C ALA A 22 30.94 -21.67 12.15
N ASP A 23 29.87 -20.96 11.79
CA ASP A 23 29.21 -19.97 12.64
C ASP A 23 27.78 -19.67 12.15
N ALA A 24 26.78 -20.24 12.85
CA ALA A 24 25.38 -20.05 12.52
C ALA A 24 24.89 -18.60 12.74
N TYR A 25 25.45 -17.86 13.69
CA TYR A 25 25.04 -16.46 13.95
C TYR A 25 25.59 -15.54 12.86
N ALA A 26 26.85 -15.71 12.47
CA ALA A 26 27.43 -14.96 11.37
C ALA A 26 26.72 -15.25 10.03
N SER A 27 26.35 -16.52 9.79
CA SER A 27 25.55 -16.91 8.63
C SER A 27 24.16 -16.26 8.63
N ALA A 28 23.46 -16.27 9.78
CA ALA A 28 22.16 -15.62 9.90
C ALA A 28 22.25 -14.09 9.71
N TYR A 29 23.26 -13.44 10.30
CA TYR A 29 23.49 -12.02 10.15
C TYR A 29 23.80 -11.63 8.69
N TRP A 30 24.58 -12.44 7.98
CA TRP A 30 24.84 -12.26 6.55
C TRP A 30 23.54 -12.19 5.74
N HIS A 31 22.62 -13.13 5.96
CA HIS A 31 21.34 -13.14 5.25
C HIS A 31 20.46 -11.93 5.58
N GLN A 32 20.50 -11.46 6.83
CA GLN A 32 19.81 -10.24 7.24
C GLN A 32 20.35 -9.01 6.50
N GLU A 33 21.67 -8.82 6.51
CA GLU A 33 22.33 -7.68 5.87
C GLU A 33 22.12 -7.69 4.35
N VAL A 34 22.30 -8.85 3.70
CA VAL A 34 22.04 -8.99 2.25
C VAL A 34 20.56 -8.69 1.94
N GLY A 35 19.63 -9.14 2.78
CA GLY A 35 18.21 -8.82 2.66
C GLY A 35 17.94 -7.31 2.72
N TYR A 36 18.57 -6.60 3.65
CA TYR A 36 18.48 -5.14 3.76
C TYR A 36 19.07 -4.43 2.54
N LEU A 37 20.24 -4.85 2.07
CA LEU A 37 20.89 -4.27 0.89
C LEU A 37 20.05 -4.48 -0.37
N LEU A 38 19.48 -5.66 -0.58
CA LEU A 38 18.62 -5.93 -1.73
C LEU A 38 17.34 -5.12 -1.70
N THR A 39 16.79 -4.86 -0.51
CA THR A 39 15.62 -3.99 -0.34
C THR A 39 15.98 -2.55 -0.68
N ALA A 40 17.09 -2.03 -0.16
CA ALA A 40 17.57 -0.68 -0.49
C ALA A 40 17.88 -0.53 -1.99
N ALA A 41 18.49 -1.55 -2.60
CA ALA A 41 18.75 -1.57 -4.04
C ALA A 41 17.44 -1.57 -4.85
N ALA A 42 16.42 -2.32 -4.43
CA ALA A 42 15.11 -2.32 -5.06
C ALA A 42 14.43 -0.95 -4.98
N GLU A 43 14.57 -0.24 -3.86
CA GLU A 43 14.07 1.14 -3.70
C GLU A 43 14.75 2.11 -4.68
N LEU A 44 16.09 2.06 -4.79
CA LEU A 44 16.85 2.89 -5.73
C LEU A 44 16.49 2.60 -7.19
N LEU A 45 16.38 1.31 -7.56
CA LEU A 45 15.95 0.92 -8.91
C LEU A 45 14.53 1.38 -9.19
N ASN A 46 13.63 1.31 -8.20
CA ASN A 46 12.26 1.79 -8.35
C ASN A 46 12.21 3.32 -8.52
N ALA A 47 13.00 4.07 -7.75
CA ALA A 47 13.11 5.53 -7.91
C ALA A 47 13.60 5.88 -9.33
N ARG A 48 14.68 5.23 -9.79
CA ARG A 48 15.20 5.43 -11.15
C ARG A 48 14.18 5.04 -12.22
N HIS A 49 13.43 3.97 -12.00
CA HIS A 49 12.36 3.56 -12.91
C HIS A 49 11.27 4.63 -13.02
N GLN A 50 10.85 5.25 -11.91
CA GLN A 50 9.87 6.34 -11.93
C GLN A 50 10.40 7.59 -12.64
N GLU A 51 11.66 7.96 -12.41
CA GLU A 51 12.31 9.07 -13.15
C GLU A 51 12.27 8.84 -14.67
N ILE A 52 12.56 7.62 -15.11
CA ILE A 52 12.53 7.26 -16.54
C ILE A 52 11.11 7.31 -17.09
N LEU A 53 10.10 6.84 -16.34
CA LEU A 53 8.70 6.94 -16.76
C LEU A 53 8.27 8.40 -16.91
N GLN A 54 8.65 9.26 -15.96
CA GLN A 54 8.34 10.69 -16.03
C GLN A 54 9.00 11.34 -17.26
N MET A 55 10.27 11.03 -17.53
CA MET A 55 10.96 11.51 -18.73
C MET A 55 10.27 11.06 -20.02
N ILE A 56 9.83 9.79 -20.10
CA ILE A 56 9.07 9.29 -21.25
C ILE A 56 7.78 10.09 -21.45
N GLU A 57 7.07 10.40 -20.36
CA GLU A 57 5.85 11.19 -20.42
C GLU A 57 6.10 12.64 -20.83
N ASP A 58 7.07 13.31 -20.19
CA ASP A 58 7.44 14.71 -20.40
C ASP A 58 7.97 14.97 -21.82
N GLU A 59 8.77 14.04 -22.34
CA GLU A 59 9.36 14.13 -23.69
C GLU A 59 8.50 13.46 -24.76
N HIS A 60 7.34 12.91 -24.39
CA HIS A 60 6.43 12.18 -25.28
C HIS A 60 7.13 11.07 -26.09
N LEU A 61 8.04 10.33 -25.44
CA LEU A 61 8.78 9.25 -26.09
C LEU A 61 7.86 8.07 -26.40
N VAL A 62 7.98 7.55 -27.62
CA VAL A 62 7.21 6.39 -28.10
C VAL A 62 8.15 5.27 -28.54
N SER A 63 7.70 4.03 -28.39
CA SER A 63 8.46 2.83 -28.73
C SER A 63 7.56 1.82 -29.40
N ASP A 64 7.99 1.29 -30.55
CA ASP A 64 7.24 0.28 -31.31
C ASP A 64 7.20 -1.08 -30.61
N VAL A 65 8.13 -1.32 -29.67
CA VAL A 65 8.30 -2.62 -28.98
C VAL A 65 7.72 -2.62 -27.56
N PHE A 66 7.47 -1.44 -26.98
CA PHE A 66 7.15 -1.31 -25.56
C PHE A 66 6.06 -0.27 -25.33
N SER A 67 5.13 -0.57 -24.43
CA SER A 67 4.09 0.36 -24.00
C SER A 67 4.08 0.53 -22.49
N ILE A 68 3.69 1.74 -22.04
CA ILE A 68 3.45 2.03 -20.63
C ILE A 68 2.00 1.71 -20.31
N GLN A 69 1.78 0.91 -19.27
CA GLN A 69 0.46 0.54 -18.78
C GLN A 69 0.32 0.93 -17.31
N THR A 70 -0.77 1.61 -16.99
CA THR A 70 -1.17 1.91 -15.61
C THR A 70 -2.54 1.28 -15.36
N PRO A 71 -2.60 0.02 -14.88
CA PRO A 71 -3.86 -0.67 -14.71
C PRO A 71 -4.70 -0.02 -13.60
N ALA A 72 -6.01 0.05 -13.79
CA ALA A 72 -6.93 0.49 -12.75
C ALA A 72 -7.08 -0.61 -11.69
N VAL A 73 -6.72 -0.31 -10.44
CA VAL A 73 -6.78 -1.27 -9.32
C VAL A 73 -8.01 -0.99 -8.46
N PRO A 74 -8.86 -2.00 -8.19
CA PRO A 74 -10.01 -1.84 -7.32
C PRO A 74 -9.56 -1.65 -5.87
N VAL A 75 -10.13 -0.65 -5.21
CA VAL A 75 -9.96 -0.38 -3.78
C VAL A 75 -11.32 -0.42 -3.12
N ARG A 76 -11.47 -1.37 -2.20
CA ARG A 76 -12.65 -1.48 -1.34
C ARG A 76 -12.56 -0.43 -0.24
N PHE A 77 -13.67 0.22 0.05
CA PHE A 77 -13.81 1.16 1.16
C PHE A 77 -15.22 1.08 1.73
N VAL A 78 -15.39 1.54 2.97
CA VAL A 78 -16.70 1.58 3.62
C VAL A 78 -17.40 2.88 3.26
N ASP A 79 -18.64 2.78 2.80
CA ASP A 79 -19.56 3.90 2.66
C ASP A 79 -20.05 4.32 4.06
N GLY A 80 -19.30 5.23 4.68
CA GLY A 80 -19.60 5.71 6.02
C GLY A 80 -20.96 6.43 6.10
N ALA A 81 -21.41 7.08 5.02
CA ALA A 81 -22.69 7.78 5.01
C ALA A 81 -23.86 6.77 5.03
N ALA A 82 -23.79 5.73 4.19
CA ALA A 82 -24.77 4.65 4.19
C ALA A 82 -24.79 3.89 5.52
N LEU A 83 -23.60 3.57 6.07
CA LEU A 83 -23.49 2.88 7.36
C LEU A 83 -24.08 3.72 8.50
N ARG A 84 -23.80 5.02 8.54
CA ARG A 84 -24.36 5.94 9.55
C ARG A 84 -25.88 6.07 9.45
N ALA A 85 -26.42 6.08 8.24
CA ALA A 85 -27.86 6.18 8.01
C ALA A 85 -28.60 4.91 8.43
N ALA A 86 -28.04 3.74 8.15
CA ALA A 86 -28.69 2.46 8.46
C ALA A 86 -28.42 1.95 9.88
N LEU A 87 -27.19 2.07 10.36
CA LEU A 87 -26.70 1.50 11.63
C LEU A 87 -25.85 2.52 12.41
N PRO A 88 -26.46 3.59 12.95
CA PRO A 88 -25.73 4.67 13.59
C PRO A 88 -24.91 4.21 14.81
N ALA A 89 -25.40 3.25 15.60
CA ALA A 89 -24.67 2.71 16.75
C ALA A 89 -23.39 1.94 16.34
N VAL A 90 -23.46 1.18 15.26
CA VAL A 90 -22.30 0.47 14.70
C VAL A 90 -21.31 1.48 14.12
N TYR A 91 -21.81 2.47 13.38
CA TYR A 91 -21.00 3.56 12.85
C TYR A 91 -20.20 4.28 13.95
N ASP A 92 -20.86 4.70 15.03
CA ASP A 92 -20.18 5.37 16.16
C ASP A 92 -19.13 4.45 16.83
N ALA A 93 -19.29 3.13 16.77
CA ALA A 93 -18.30 2.18 17.31
C ALA A 93 -17.05 2.02 16.42
N VAL A 94 -17.20 2.11 15.10
CA VAL A 94 -16.12 1.83 14.13
C VAL A 94 -15.52 3.08 13.46
N VAL A 95 -16.15 4.24 13.59
CA VAL A 95 -15.66 5.49 13.01
C VAL A 95 -14.36 5.93 13.67
N ARG A 96 -13.40 6.32 12.82
CA ARG A 96 -12.09 6.83 13.24
C ARG A 96 -11.77 8.13 12.51
N ILE A 97 -10.81 8.87 13.04
CA ILE A 97 -10.18 10.01 12.36
C ILE A 97 -8.77 9.58 11.94
N ARG A 98 -8.32 9.98 10.73
CA ARG A 98 -6.97 9.64 10.24
C ARG A 98 -5.92 10.25 11.15
N ALA A 99 -4.80 9.56 11.36
CA ALA A 99 -3.74 10.05 12.24
C ALA A 99 -3.23 11.45 11.85
N THR A 100 -3.09 11.71 10.55
CA THR A 100 -2.68 13.01 9.98
C THR A 100 -3.70 14.13 10.23
N ASP A 101 -4.99 13.79 10.23
CA ASP A 101 -6.06 14.75 10.54
C ASP A 101 -6.21 14.91 12.07
N ALA A 102 -5.85 13.87 12.83
CA ALA A 102 -5.76 13.86 14.28
C ALA A 102 -4.50 14.54 14.82
N GLU A 103 -3.47 14.86 14.01
CA GLU A 103 -2.37 15.72 14.50
C GLU A 103 -2.85 17.15 14.83
N ARG A 104 -3.97 17.58 14.21
CA ARG A 104 -4.70 18.80 14.61
C ARG A 104 -5.50 18.62 15.92
N PHE A 105 -5.67 17.39 16.39
CA PHE A 105 -6.51 16.99 17.52
C PHE A 105 -5.83 15.86 18.30
N VAL A 106 -4.91 16.24 19.20
CA VAL A 106 -4.14 15.37 20.12
C VAL A 106 -4.87 14.03 20.42
N GLY A 107 -4.21 12.86 20.31
CA GLY A 107 -4.46 11.62 21.09
C GLY A 107 -5.80 10.82 21.03
N ARG A 108 -5.86 9.81 20.14
CA ARG A 108 -6.67 8.54 20.11
C ARG A 108 -7.93 8.40 21.03
N ARG A 109 -9.12 8.38 20.39
CA ARG A 109 -10.50 8.06 20.87
C ARG A 109 -11.12 9.02 21.89
N LYS A 110 -10.50 9.23 23.06
CA LYS A 110 -11.04 10.17 24.06
C LYS A 110 -11.12 11.60 23.52
N LEU A 111 -10.24 11.91 22.56
CA LEU A 111 -10.20 13.19 21.87
C LEU A 111 -11.12 13.28 20.65
N TYR A 112 -11.65 12.17 20.10
CA TYR A 112 -12.76 12.23 19.12
C TYR A 112 -14.04 12.70 19.82
N GLU A 113 -14.34 12.13 20.99
CA GLU A 113 -15.47 12.53 21.83
C GLU A 113 -15.35 14.01 22.26
N LEU A 114 -14.20 14.40 22.82
CA LEU A 114 -13.90 15.81 23.16
C LEU A 114 -13.93 16.74 21.94
N SER A 115 -13.43 16.32 20.77
CA SER A 115 -13.48 17.14 19.56
C SER A 115 -14.90 17.28 19.02
N ARG A 116 -15.74 16.25 19.15
CA ARG A 116 -17.17 16.31 18.78
C ARG A 116 -17.93 17.26 19.70
N GLU A 117 -17.55 17.31 20.97
CA GLU A 117 -18.05 18.27 21.97
C GLU A 117 -17.58 19.72 21.69
N ILE A 118 -16.30 19.92 21.35
CA ILE A 118 -15.67 21.25 21.22
C ILE A 118 -15.86 21.88 19.83
N ALA A 119 -15.64 21.12 18.76
CA ALA A 119 -15.63 21.62 17.38
C ALA A 119 -16.98 21.46 16.66
N GLY A 120 -17.90 20.68 17.24
CA GLY A 120 -19.18 20.34 16.65
C GLY A 120 -19.08 19.23 15.60
N ALA A 121 -20.10 18.37 15.57
CA ALA A 121 -20.15 17.17 14.72
C ALA A 121 -20.08 17.44 13.21
N ASP A 122 -20.26 18.68 12.75
CA ASP A 122 -20.16 19.05 11.33
C ASP A 122 -18.70 19.21 10.86
N ARG A 123 -17.80 19.73 11.71
CA ARG A 123 -16.40 20.02 11.33
C ARG A 123 -15.52 18.77 11.23
N LEU A 124 -15.91 17.67 11.88
CA LEU A 124 -15.14 16.41 11.90
C LEU A 124 -15.47 15.48 10.74
N ARG A 125 -16.63 15.66 10.07
CA ARG A 125 -17.15 14.72 9.05
C ARG A 125 -16.23 14.52 7.86
N SER A 126 -15.44 15.53 7.48
CA SER A 126 -14.50 15.41 6.35
C SER A 126 -13.27 14.55 6.69
N ALA A 127 -12.98 14.31 7.97
CA ALA A 127 -11.84 13.55 8.45
C ALA A 127 -12.22 12.16 9.00
N GLU A 128 -13.51 11.87 9.11
CA GLU A 128 -14.06 10.59 9.55
C GLU A 128 -13.90 9.51 8.47
N PHE A 129 -13.41 8.34 8.87
CA PHE A 129 -13.34 7.16 8.02
C PHE A 129 -13.59 5.89 8.82
N VAL A 130 -14.08 4.84 8.16
CA VAL A 130 -14.26 3.52 8.74
C VAL A 130 -13.31 2.55 8.06
N ASN A 131 -12.52 1.83 8.85
CA ASN A 131 -11.66 0.77 8.33
C ASN A 131 -12.51 -0.49 8.09
N LEU A 132 -12.32 -1.14 6.93
CA LEU A 132 -12.97 -2.41 6.60
C LEU A 132 -12.81 -3.44 7.72
N GLY A 133 -11.60 -3.62 8.25
CA GLY A 133 -11.33 -4.61 9.27
C GLY A 133 -12.11 -4.40 10.58
N ASP A 134 -12.46 -3.16 10.93
CA ASP A 134 -13.29 -2.90 12.10
C ASP A 134 -14.77 -3.16 11.80
N LEU A 135 -15.24 -2.81 10.59
CA LEU A 135 -16.61 -3.12 10.16
C LEU A 135 -16.89 -4.63 10.16
N PHE A 136 -15.97 -5.43 9.61
CA PHE A 136 -16.11 -6.90 9.55
C PHE A 136 -15.93 -7.59 10.92
N ARG A 137 -15.46 -6.87 11.95
CA ARG A 137 -15.46 -7.38 13.34
C ARG A 137 -16.77 -7.10 14.05
N GLU A 138 -17.41 -5.96 13.77
CA GLU A 138 -18.65 -5.55 14.42
C GLU A 138 -19.91 -6.13 13.73
N LEU A 139 -19.82 -6.47 12.43
CA LEU A 139 -20.95 -7.02 11.67
C LEU A 139 -20.63 -8.37 11.04
N PRO A 140 -21.64 -9.25 10.88
CA PRO A 140 -21.55 -10.41 10.00
C PRO A 140 -21.11 -10.01 8.58
N ALA A 141 -20.31 -10.85 7.94
CA ALA A 141 -19.66 -10.51 6.67
C ALA A 141 -20.65 -10.12 5.56
N ASN A 142 -21.79 -10.79 5.47
CA ASN A 142 -22.87 -10.49 4.53
C ASN A 142 -23.51 -9.11 4.75
N GLU A 143 -23.65 -8.70 6.01
CA GLU A 143 -24.21 -7.39 6.38
C GLU A 143 -23.17 -6.28 6.20
N ALA A 144 -21.92 -6.54 6.55
CA ALA A 144 -20.80 -5.62 6.31
C ALA A 144 -20.64 -5.30 4.82
N GLU A 145 -20.75 -6.31 3.94
CA GLU A 145 -20.60 -6.18 2.49
C GLU A 145 -21.56 -5.15 1.87
N ALA A 146 -22.77 -5.00 2.44
CA ALA A 146 -23.78 -4.05 1.98
C ALA A 146 -23.30 -2.59 2.03
N PHE A 147 -22.38 -2.30 2.96
CA PHE A 147 -21.78 -0.98 3.16
C PHE A 147 -20.41 -0.83 2.49
N VAL A 148 -19.91 -1.85 1.80
CA VAL A 148 -18.65 -1.77 1.08
C VAL A 148 -18.90 -1.27 -0.35
N ARG A 149 -18.05 -0.35 -0.79
CA ARG A 149 -18.01 0.19 -2.15
C ARG A 149 -16.63 -0.03 -2.75
N VAL A 150 -16.58 -0.09 -4.07
CA VAL A 150 -15.35 -0.22 -4.84
C VAL A 150 -15.15 1.06 -5.62
N ARG A 151 -13.95 1.63 -5.50
CA ARG A 151 -13.46 2.66 -6.42
C ARG A 151 -12.19 2.17 -7.07
N TYR A 152 -11.92 2.63 -8.28
CA TYR A 152 -10.68 2.30 -8.96
C TYR A 152 -9.68 3.44 -8.76
N LYS A 153 -8.44 3.09 -8.47
CA LYS A 153 -7.31 4.03 -8.47
C LYS A 153 -6.26 3.56 -9.48
N PRO A 154 -5.41 4.47 -10.00
CA PRO A 154 -4.24 4.06 -10.76
C PRO A 154 -3.40 3.06 -9.95
N GLY A 155 -3.09 1.93 -10.58
CA GLY A 155 -2.18 0.92 -10.06
C GLY A 155 -0.73 1.30 -10.27
N LYS A 156 0.16 0.33 -10.10
CA LYS A 156 1.58 0.51 -10.41
C LYS A 156 1.74 0.61 -11.92
N THR A 157 2.32 1.71 -12.39
CA THR A 157 2.72 1.85 -13.79
C THR A 157 3.84 0.88 -14.13
N THR A 158 3.70 0.17 -15.24
CA THR A 158 4.63 -0.85 -15.72
C THR A 158 4.91 -0.67 -17.20
N VAL A 159 6.12 -1.04 -17.62
CA VAL A 159 6.47 -1.14 -19.04
C VAL A 159 6.28 -2.59 -19.48
N VAL A 160 5.50 -2.81 -20.53
CA VAL A 160 5.25 -4.14 -21.09
C VAL A 160 5.73 -4.18 -22.55
N ARG A 161 6.14 -5.36 -23.00
CA ARG A 161 6.36 -5.58 -24.43
C ARG A 161 5.03 -5.61 -25.16
N VAL A 162 4.94 -4.90 -26.28
CA VAL A 162 3.83 -5.05 -27.21
C VAL A 162 4.01 -6.42 -27.87
N LEU A 163 3.08 -7.34 -27.65
CA LEU A 163 3.03 -8.59 -28.41
C LEU A 163 2.41 -8.25 -29.76
N GLU A 164 3.06 -8.64 -30.86
CA GLU A 164 2.42 -8.62 -32.17
C GLU A 164 1.20 -9.55 -32.10
N GLU A 165 0.00 -9.03 -32.30
CA GLU A 165 -1.16 -9.86 -32.60
C GLU A 165 -0.87 -10.50 -33.97
N GLU A 166 -0.64 -11.82 -34.00
CA GLU A 166 -0.60 -12.58 -35.25
C GLU A 166 -2.00 -12.46 -35.89
N GLU A 167 -2.09 -11.71 -37.01
CA GLU A 167 -3.28 -11.66 -37.88
C GLU A 167 -3.57 -13.00 -38.56
#